data_AF-A0A848V5T8-F1
#
_entry.id   AF-A0A848V5T8-F1
#
_cell.length_a   1.000
_cell.length_b   1.000
_cell.length_c   1.000
_cell.angle_alpha   90.00
_cell.angle_beta   90.00
_cell.angle_gamma   90.00
#
_symmetry.space_group_name_H-M   'P 1'
#
loop_
_entity.id
_entity.type
_entity.pdbx_description
1 polymer ?
#
loop_
_entity_poly.entity_id
_entity_poly.type
_entity_poly.pdbx_seq_one_letter_code
_entity_poly.pdbx_strand_id
1 'polypeptide(L)'
;MPEKVLINAVLDRDVEAVKKLIEDGYPLEERDFKGRTALRFATASEQYIIAELLVEAGADVFTMDSLYITAAGGVYKSFLVEGNPDGDARQRLLKLFADKGVPFPPPNRDEMPEALRDGRWPAHAAPPPIKYD
;
A
#
# COMPACT_ATOMS: atom_id res chain seq x y z
N MET A 1 2.55 -22.12 -9.72
CA MET A 1 1.42 -21.55 -8.97
C MET A 1 1.43 -20.06 -9.25
N PRO A 2 0.35 -19.45 -9.75
CA PRO A 2 0.30 -18.04 -10.13
C PRO A 2 0.19 -17.14 -8.88
N GLU A 3 0.81 -17.53 -7.77
CA GLU A 3 0.59 -16.82 -6.52
C GLU A 3 1.45 -15.56 -6.52
N LYS A 4 0.77 -14.41 -6.50
CA LYS A 4 1.32 -13.08 -6.23
C LYS A 4 2.05 -12.44 -7.42
N VAL A 5 1.52 -12.59 -8.63
CA VAL A 5 2.14 -12.06 -9.87
C VAL A 5 2.36 -10.55 -9.77
N LEU A 6 1.35 -9.80 -9.32
CA LEU A 6 1.47 -8.35 -9.14
C LEU A 6 2.50 -7.97 -8.06
N ILE A 7 2.52 -8.67 -6.93
CA ILE A 7 3.52 -8.42 -5.88
C ILE A 7 4.93 -8.70 -6.40
N ASN A 8 5.13 -9.77 -7.18
CA ASN A 8 6.44 -10.07 -7.76
C ASN A 8 6.90 -8.97 -8.72
N ALA A 9 6.03 -8.46 -9.60
CA ALA A 9 6.35 -7.33 -10.47
C ALA A 9 6.76 -6.07 -9.68
N VAL A 10 6.09 -5.80 -8.54
CA VAL A 10 6.50 -4.71 -7.63
C VAL A 10 7.85 -5.00 -6.98
N LEU A 11 8.12 -6.23 -6.55
CA LEU A 11 9.41 -6.62 -5.96
C LEU A 11 10.57 -6.47 -6.97
N ASP A 12 10.30 -6.77 -8.24
CA ASP A 12 11.25 -6.66 -9.35
C ASP A 12 11.41 -5.21 -9.85
N ARG A 13 10.63 -4.26 -9.32
CA ARG A 13 10.57 -2.85 -9.75
C ARG A 13 10.19 -2.68 -11.22
N ASP A 14 9.44 -3.64 -11.77
CA ASP A 14 9.07 -3.66 -13.17
C ASP A 14 7.77 -2.85 -13.40
N VAL A 15 7.95 -1.55 -13.66
CA VAL A 15 6.85 -0.60 -13.91
C VAL A 15 5.96 -1.06 -15.07
N GLU A 16 6.55 -1.61 -16.13
CA GLU A 16 5.80 -1.99 -17.33
C GLU A 16 5.01 -3.29 -17.09
N ALA A 17 5.57 -4.26 -16.37
CA ALA A 17 4.82 -5.42 -15.93
C ALA A 17 3.66 -5.03 -14.99
N VAL A 18 3.86 -4.09 -14.07
CA VAL A 18 2.78 -3.59 -13.20
C VAL A 18 1.66 -2.95 -14.02
N LYS A 19 1.99 -2.05 -14.96
CA LYS A 19 0.98 -1.42 -15.84
C LYS A 19 0.19 -2.45 -16.62
N LYS A 20 0.87 -3.42 -17.23
CA LYS A 20 0.21 -4.48 -17.99
C LYS A 20 -0.73 -5.31 -17.13
N LEU A 21 -0.32 -5.69 -15.92
CA LEU A 21 -1.18 -6.45 -15.00
C LEU A 21 -2.42 -5.64 -14.58
N ILE A 22 -2.26 -4.33 -14.37
CA ILE A 22 -3.39 -3.43 -14.11
C ILE A 22 -4.34 -3.38 -15.32
N GLU A 23 -3.81 -3.19 -16.53
CA GLU A 23 -4.59 -3.15 -17.78
C GLU A 23 -5.35 -4.47 -18.04
N ASP A 24 -4.73 -5.60 -17.70
CA ASP A 24 -5.32 -6.93 -17.80
C ASP A 24 -6.37 -7.22 -16.69
N GLY A 25 -6.61 -6.26 -15.78
CA GLY A 25 -7.59 -6.38 -14.71
C GLY A 25 -7.19 -7.31 -13.57
N TYR A 26 -5.87 -7.48 -13.35
CA TYR A 26 -5.36 -8.34 -12.29
C TYR A 26 -5.80 -7.84 -10.89
N PRO A 27 -6.15 -8.73 -9.95
CA PRO A 27 -6.57 -8.33 -8.61
C PRO A 27 -5.47 -7.53 -7.85
N LEU A 28 -5.81 -6.32 -7.42
CA LEU A 28 -4.86 -5.42 -6.72
C LEU A 28 -4.67 -5.77 -5.24
N GLU A 29 -5.69 -6.38 -4.63
CA GLU A 29 -5.76 -6.65 -3.18
C GLU A 29 -5.29 -8.06 -2.79
N GLU A 30 -4.59 -8.75 -3.69
CA GLU A 30 -3.89 -9.98 -3.33
C GLU A 30 -2.88 -9.72 -2.21
N ARG A 31 -2.82 -10.66 -1.27
CA ARG A 31 -1.97 -10.55 -0.08
C ARG A 31 -1.00 -11.70 0.01
N ASP A 32 0.18 -11.41 0.54
CA ASP A 32 1.13 -12.44 0.93
C ASP A 32 0.78 -13.08 2.28
N PHE A 33 1.63 -14.02 2.75
CA PHE A 33 1.40 -14.73 4.01
C PHE A 33 1.50 -13.83 5.26
N LYS A 34 2.00 -12.60 5.11
CA LYS A 34 2.04 -11.57 6.16
C LYS A 34 0.92 -10.54 5.98
N GLY A 35 -0.02 -10.79 5.07
CA GLY A 35 -1.11 -9.87 4.76
C GLY A 35 -0.70 -8.67 3.90
N ARG A 36 0.49 -8.64 3.29
CA ARG A 36 0.98 -7.47 2.52
C ARG A 36 0.42 -7.48 1.10
N THR A 37 -0.15 -6.37 0.66
CA THR A 37 -0.57 -6.13 -0.74
C THR A 37 0.56 -5.57 -1.59
N ALA A 38 0.36 -5.51 -2.91
CA ALA A 38 1.28 -4.87 -3.84
C ALA A 38 1.57 -3.40 -3.45
N LEU A 39 0.53 -2.65 -3.07
CA LEU A 39 0.68 -1.26 -2.61
C LEU A 39 1.55 -1.17 -1.34
N ARG A 40 1.36 -2.09 -0.39
CA ARG A 40 2.17 -2.15 0.83
C ARG A 40 3.65 -2.40 0.54
N PHE A 41 3.99 -3.20 -0.46
CA PHE A 41 5.38 -3.40 -0.89
C PHE A 41 5.94 -2.16 -1.61
N ALA A 42 5.18 -1.56 -2.53
CA ALA A 42 5.61 -0.39 -3.28
C ALA A 42 5.97 0.78 -2.34
N THR A 43 5.12 1.09 -1.36
CA THR A 43 5.40 2.16 -0.39
C THR A 43 6.51 1.80 0.61
N ALA A 44 6.72 0.51 0.92
CA ALA A 44 7.83 0.07 1.78
C ALA A 44 9.20 0.30 1.13
N SER A 45 9.24 0.14 -0.20
CA SER A 45 10.47 0.18 -0.99
C SER A 45 10.67 1.50 -1.73
N GLU A 46 9.90 2.54 -1.35
CA GLU A 46 9.93 3.88 -1.92
C GLU A 46 9.72 3.92 -3.44
N GLN A 47 8.97 2.96 -3.98
CA GLN A 47 8.64 2.87 -5.40
C GLN A 47 7.37 3.68 -5.70
N TYR A 48 7.47 5.00 -5.58
CA TYR A 48 6.29 5.86 -5.53
C TYR A 48 5.58 5.98 -6.87
N ILE A 49 6.30 5.85 -7.99
CA ILE A 49 5.68 5.74 -9.31
C ILE A 49 4.78 4.50 -9.39
N ILE A 50 5.26 3.35 -8.92
CA ILE A 50 4.47 2.10 -8.90
C ILE A 50 3.29 2.21 -7.93
N ALA A 51 3.51 2.81 -6.75
CA ALA A 51 2.44 3.03 -5.79
C ALA A 51 1.34 3.96 -6.33
N GLU A 52 1.71 5.01 -7.05
CA GLU A 52 0.78 5.92 -7.74
C GLU A 52 -0.07 5.16 -8.77
N LEU A 53 0.55 4.37 -9.64
CA LEU A 53 -0.16 3.52 -10.61
C LEU A 53 -1.20 2.60 -9.96
N LEU A 54 -0.82 1.94 -8.85
CA LEU A 54 -1.72 1.04 -8.13
C LEU A 54 -2.93 1.80 -7.55
N VAL A 55 -2.71 3.00 -7.00
CA VAL A 55 -3.78 3.81 -6.38
C VAL A 55 -4.70 4.42 -7.42
N GLU A 56 -4.16 4.87 -8.55
CA GLU A 56 -4.93 5.32 -9.71
C GLU A 56 -5.79 4.18 -10.28
N ALA A 57 -5.28 2.95 -10.25
CA ALA A 57 -6.03 1.74 -10.62
C ALA A 57 -7.09 1.31 -9.59
N GLY A 58 -7.16 1.99 -8.43
CA GLY A 58 -8.17 1.72 -7.41
C GLY A 58 -7.73 0.82 -6.26
N ALA A 59 -6.43 0.58 -6.08
CA ALA A 59 -5.93 -0.13 -4.91
C ALA A 59 -6.34 0.57 -3.59
N ASP A 60 -6.61 -0.22 -2.57
CA ASP A 60 -7.03 0.28 -1.26
C ASP A 60 -5.84 0.93 -0.52
N VAL A 61 -5.96 2.24 -0.31
CA VAL A 61 -4.95 3.05 0.40
C VAL A 61 -4.89 2.79 1.91
N PHE A 62 -5.93 2.15 2.47
CA PHE A 62 -5.98 1.78 3.89
C PHE A 62 -5.31 0.42 4.17
N THR A 63 -4.73 -0.24 3.18
CA THR A 63 -4.07 -1.54 3.36
C THR A 63 -3.01 -1.53 4.45
N MET A 64 -2.97 -2.61 5.22
CA MET A 64 -1.96 -2.87 6.25
C MET A 64 -1.60 -4.36 6.33
N ASP A 65 -0.41 -4.65 6.84
CA ASP A 65 0.03 -6.02 7.10
C ASP A 65 -0.41 -6.52 8.49
N SER A 66 -0.17 -7.80 8.78
CA SER A 66 -0.58 -8.43 10.05
C SER A 66 0.11 -7.85 11.28
N LEU A 67 1.10 -6.96 11.10
CA LEU A 67 1.77 -6.22 12.17
C LEU A 67 1.27 -4.77 12.28
N TYR A 68 0.14 -4.45 11.64
CA TYR A 68 -0.45 -3.12 11.55
C TYR A 68 0.43 -2.08 10.85
N ILE A 69 1.37 -2.51 10.00
CA ILE A 69 2.14 -1.57 9.20
C ILE A 69 1.32 -1.23 7.95
N THR A 70 0.90 0.02 7.86
CA THR A 70 0.05 0.54 6.77
C THR A 70 0.86 0.93 5.54
N ALA A 71 0.22 0.94 4.37
CA ALA A 71 0.79 1.53 3.16
C ALA A 71 1.10 3.02 3.39
N ALA A 72 0.19 3.74 4.05
CA ALA A 72 0.31 5.16 4.38
C ALA A 72 1.54 5.47 5.26
N GLY A 73 1.89 4.57 6.18
CA GLY A 73 3.06 4.70 7.03
C GLY A 73 4.38 4.72 6.26
N GLY A 74 4.47 3.95 5.15
CA GLY A 74 5.63 3.96 4.26
C GLY A 74 5.80 5.30 3.54
N VAL A 75 4.68 5.86 3.07
CA VAL A 75 4.68 7.18 2.42
C VAL A 75 5.04 8.28 3.44
N TYR A 76 4.39 8.29 4.61
CA TYR A 76 4.56 9.31 5.64
C TYR A 76 5.99 9.38 6.21
N LYS A 77 6.61 8.23 6.50
CA LYS A 77 7.92 8.17 7.20
C LYS A 77 9.14 8.40 6.30
N SER A 78 8.99 8.34 4.99
CA SER A 78 10.11 8.50 4.06
C SER A 78 10.66 9.93 4.07
N PHE A 79 12.00 10.03 4.02
CA PHE A 79 12.75 11.28 3.92
C PHE A 79 13.14 11.62 2.47
N LEU A 80 12.53 10.96 1.48
CA LEU A 80 12.85 11.20 0.07
C LEU A 80 12.62 12.68 -0.27
N VAL A 81 13.68 13.34 -0.74
CA VAL A 81 13.69 14.78 -1.03
C VAL A 81 12.99 15.05 -2.36
N GLU A 82 12.22 16.13 -2.39
CA GLU A 82 11.56 16.65 -3.60
C GLU A 82 12.56 17.02 -4.70
N GLY A 83 12.12 17.02 -5.96
CA GLY A 83 12.96 17.36 -7.11
C GLY A 83 13.56 16.18 -7.88
N ASN A 84 13.11 14.96 -7.59
CA ASN A 84 13.24 13.81 -8.48
C ASN A 84 11.86 13.15 -8.68
N PRO A 85 11.67 12.34 -9.75
CA PRO A 85 10.36 11.79 -10.09
C PRO A 85 9.67 11.00 -8.96
N ASP A 86 10.41 10.21 -8.17
CA ASP A 86 9.84 9.46 -7.05
C ASP A 86 9.48 10.38 -5.88
N GLY A 87 10.25 11.45 -5.64
CA GLY A 87 9.91 12.49 -4.66
C GLY A 87 8.61 13.20 -5.02
N ASP A 88 8.45 13.57 -6.28
CA ASP A 88 7.24 14.23 -6.78
C ASP A 88 6.03 13.25 -6.75
N ALA A 89 6.24 11.98 -7.11
CA ALA A 89 5.22 10.94 -7.01
C ALA A 89 4.80 10.69 -5.57
N ARG A 90 5.73 10.73 -4.61
CA ARG A 90 5.41 10.64 -3.18
C ARG A 90 4.47 11.75 -2.74
N GLN A 91 4.69 12.98 -3.18
CA GLN A 91 3.83 14.11 -2.82
C GLN A 91 2.42 13.97 -3.39
N ARG A 92 2.31 13.53 -4.65
CA ARG A 92 1.01 13.21 -5.26
C ARG A 92 0.31 12.09 -4.51
N LEU A 93 1.06 11.04 -4.13
CA LEU A 93 0.54 9.92 -3.35
C LEU A 93 0.04 10.34 -1.96
N LEU A 94 0.78 11.20 -1.25
CA LEU A 94 0.32 11.77 0.02
C LEU A 94 -1.02 12.50 -0.14
N LYS A 95 -1.14 13.32 -1.19
CA LYS A 95 -2.39 14.02 -1.50
C LYS A 95 -3.52 13.03 -1.82
N LEU A 96 -3.26 12.01 -2.66
CA LEU A 96 -4.25 10.99 -3.02
C LEU A 96 -4.77 10.22 -1.80
N PHE A 97 -3.89 9.90 -0.84
CA PHE A 97 -4.26 9.24 0.40
C PHE A 97 -5.13 10.16 1.27
N ALA A 98 -4.74 11.43 1.40
CA ALA A 98 -5.51 12.42 2.17
C ALA A 98 -6.89 12.67 1.56
N ASP A 99 -6.98 12.76 0.23
CA ASP A 99 -8.25 12.92 -0.50
C ASP A 99 -9.19 11.72 -0.29
N LYS A 100 -8.63 10.52 -0.08
CA LYS A 100 -9.38 9.29 0.28
C LYS A 100 -9.69 9.16 1.78
N GLY A 101 -9.31 10.14 2.60
CA GLY A 101 -9.62 10.19 4.02
C GLY A 101 -8.62 9.47 4.93
N VAL A 102 -7.42 9.13 4.44
CA VAL A 102 -6.36 8.56 5.29
C VAL A 102 -5.87 9.63 6.27
N PRO A 103 -5.86 9.37 7.60
CA PRO A 103 -5.30 10.30 8.55
C PRO A 103 -3.76 10.39 8.44
N PHE A 104 -3.23 11.59 8.60
CA PHE A 104 -1.78 11.85 8.67
C PHE A 104 -1.44 12.59 9.98
N PRO A 105 -0.54 12.04 10.83
CA PRO A 105 0.10 10.74 10.70
C PRO A 105 -0.92 9.58 10.74
N PRO A 106 -0.71 8.48 9.99
CA PRO A 106 -1.54 7.29 10.15
C PRO A 106 -1.29 6.66 11.53
N PRO A 107 -2.26 5.92 12.10
CA PRO A 107 -2.08 5.24 13.37
C PRO A 107 -0.83 4.36 13.35
N ASN A 108 -0.04 4.41 14.42
CA ASN A 108 1.04 3.46 14.61
C ASN A 108 0.49 2.08 15.02
N ARG A 109 1.38 1.08 15.14
CA ARG A 109 1.00 -0.29 15.49
C ARG A 109 0.22 -0.40 16.81
N ASP A 110 0.57 0.42 17.80
CA ASP A 110 -0.04 0.36 19.13
C ASP A 110 -1.41 1.08 19.14
N GLU A 111 -1.60 2.07 18.27
CA GLU A 111 -2.85 2.82 18.10
C GLU A 111 -3.85 2.13 17.17
N MET A 112 -3.38 1.28 16.25
CA MET A 112 -4.23 0.66 15.22
C MET A 112 -5.41 -0.15 15.79
N PRO A 113 -5.28 -0.97 16.84
CA PRO A 113 -6.42 -1.65 17.44
C PRO A 113 -7.55 -0.72 17.90
N GLU A 114 -7.19 0.46 18.43
CA GLU A 114 -8.16 1.47 18.82
C GLU A 114 -8.76 2.17 17.59
N ALA A 115 -7.95 2.49 16.59
CA ALA A 115 -8.40 3.11 15.34
C ALA A 115 -9.39 2.22 14.56
N LEU A 116 -9.23 0.90 14.60
CA LEU A 116 -10.20 -0.05 14.05
C LEU A 116 -11.49 -0.07 14.88
N ARG A 117 -11.38 0.01 16.21
CA ARG A 117 -12.53 -0.05 17.13
C ARG A 117 -13.41 1.18 17.01
N ASP A 118 -12.82 2.37 16.87
CA ASP A 118 -13.54 3.64 16.79
C ASP A 118 -13.84 4.11 15.36
N GLY A 119 -13.40 3.35 14.35
CA GLY A 119 -13.69 3.60 12.94
C GLY A 119 -12.80 4.65 12.28
N ARG A 120 -11.74 5.15 12.93
CA ARG A 120 -10.71 5.99 12.29
C ARG A 120 -9.91 5.26 11.22
N TRP A 121 -9.87 3.93 11.28
CA TRP A 121 -9.34 3.07 10.23
C TRP A 121 -10.38 2.03 9.82
N PRO A 122 -10.61 1.78 8.51
CA PRO A 122 -11.68 0.89 8.09
C PRO A 122 -11.36 -0.58 8.39
N ALA A 123 -12.34 -1.30 8.92
CA ALA A 123 -12.19 -2.71 9.30
C ALA A 123 -11.90 -3.64 8.10
N HIS A 124 -12.36 -3.31 6.89
CA HIS A 124 -12.10 -4.12 5.69
C HIS A 124 -10.63 -4.14 5.28
N ALA A 125 -9.84 -3.15 5.71
CA ALA A 125 -8.43 -3.07 5.39
C ALA A 125 -7.56 -4.05 6.20
N ALA A 126 -8.10 -4.59 7.31
CA ALA A 126 -7.39 -5.55 8.13
C ALA A 126 -7.14 -6.84 7.35
N PRO A 127 -5.88 -7.32 7.29
CA PRO A 127 -5.60 -8.60 6.67
C PRO A 127 -6.35 -9.71 7.41
N PRO A 128 -6.72 -10.80 6.72
CA PRO A 128 -7.25 -11.97 7.40
C PRO A 128 -6.26 -12.43 8.48
N PRO A 129 -6.75 -12.98 9.60
CA PRO A 129 -5.88 -13.49 10.66
C PRO A 129 -4.91 -14.52 10.08
N ILE A 130 -3.64 -14.44 10.48
CA ILE A 130 -2.64 -15.45 10.13
C ILE A 130 -3.13 -16.76 10.74
N LYS A 131 -3.45 -17.73 9.88
CA LYS A 131 -3.67 -19.11 10.33
C LYS A 131 -2.31 -19.70 10.68
N TYR A 132 -2.11 -19.96 11.96
CA TYR A 132 -1.06 -20.88 12.39
C TYR A 132 -1.70 -22.27 12.31
N ASP A 133 -1.42 -22.99 11.23
CA ASP A 133 -1.71 -24.43 11.15
C ASP A 133 -0.74 -25.21 12.05
#